data_AF-A0A2V8RGM1-F1
#
_entry.id   AF-A0A2V8RGM1-F1
#
_cell.length_a   1.000
_cell.length_b   1.000
_cell.length_c   1.000
_cell.angle_alpha   90.00
_cell.angle_beta   90.00
_cell.angle_gamma   90.00
#
_symmetry.space_group_name_H-M   'P 1'
#
loop_
_entity.id
_entity.type
_entity.pdbx_description
1 polymer ?
#
loop_
_entity_poly.entity_id
_entity_poly.type
_entity_poly.pdbx_seq_one_letter_code
_entity_poly.pdbx_strand_id
1 'polypeptide(L)' 'MNGRGEQVGIVFDSNYEGLGNDFFYNDATGRTIAVDIRYVLFIADKFGGAGYLLKELDIKNAPAALRRAA' A
#
# COMPACT_ATOMS: atom_id res chain seq x y z
N MET A 1 4.08 4.62 -5.96
CA MET A 1 5.25 4.89 -5.09
C MET A 1 5.23 6.36 -4.70
N ASN A 2 5.89 6.77 -3.61
CA ASN A 2 6.05 8.20 -3.33
C ASN A 2 7.18 8.83 -4.16
N GLY A 3 7.41 10.14 -4.02
CA GLY A 3 8.44 10.86 -4.75
C GLY A 3 9.90 10.45 -4.48
N ARG A 4 10.15 9.54 -3.52
CA ARG A 4 11.47 8.95 -3.23
C ARG A 4 11.61 7.51 -3.73
N GLY A 5 10.59 6.97 -4.39
CA GLY A 5 10.59 5.57 -4.82
C GLY A 5 10.28 4.56 -3.72
N GLU A 6 9.68 4.98 -2.60
CA GLU A 6 9.25 4.04 -1.55
C GLU A 6 7.82 3.53 -1.84
N GLN A 7 7.52 2.29 -1.47
CA GLN A 7 6.19 1.71 -1.60
C GLN A 7 5.23 2.34 -0.59
N VAL A 8 4.08 2.84 -1.07
CA VAL A 8 3.04 3.48 -0.23
C VAL A 8 1.69 2.76 -0.29
N GLY A 9 1.54 1.83 -1.22
CA GLY A 9 0.34 1.03 -1.35
C GLY A 9 0.48 -0.04 -2.42
N ILE A 10 -0.54 -0.89 -2.52
CA ILE A 10 -0.65 -1.96 -3.52
C ILE A 10 -1.94 -1.72 -4.28
N VAL A 11 -1.83 -1.52 -5.60
CA VAL A 11 -3.00 -1.38 -6.48
C VAL A 11 -3.72 -2.72 -6.55
N PHE A 12 -5.05 -2.69 -6.44
CA PHE A 12 -5.86 -3.90 -6.56
C PHE A 12 -7.10 -3.72 -7.44
N ASP A 13 -7.59 -2.49 -7.63
CA ASP A 13 -8.77 -2.23 -8.44
C ASP A 13 -8.81 -0.77 -8.96
N SER A 14 -9.89 -0.42 -9.65
CA SER A 14 -10.24 0.93 -10.09
C SER A 14 -11.69 1.24 -9.75
N ASN A 15 -12.06 2.52 -9.74
CA ASN A 15 -13.45 2.92 -9.59
C ASN A 15 -14.30 2.59 -10.83
N TYR A 16 -15.62 2.64 -10.66
CA TYR A 16 -16.59 2.35 -11.72
C TYR A 16 -16.39 3.23 -12.98
N GLU A 17 -16.07 4.50 -12.80
CA GLU A 17 -15.79 5.43 -13.89
C GLU A 17 -14.55 5.04 -14.71
N GLY A 18 -13.67 4.22 -14.15
CA GLY A 18 -12.47 3.70 -14.79
C GLY A 18 -12.68 2.46 -15.67
N LEU A 19 -13.89 1.87 -15.72
CA LEU A 19 -14.15 0.65 -16.49
C LEU A 19 -13.87 0.78 -18.00
N GLY A 20 -13.94 1.99 -18.54
CA GLY A 20 -13.67 2.28 -19.95
C GLY A 20 -12.22 2.65 -20.27
N ASN A 21 -11.31 2.66 -19.28
CA ASN A 21 -9.95 3.20 -19.44
C ASN A 21 -9.10 2.47 -20.50
N ASP A 22 -9.45 1.24 -20.85
CA ASP A 22 -8.81 0.49 -21.95
C ASP A 22 -9.07 1.14 -23.32
N PHE A 23 -10.15 1.90 -23.46
CA PHE A 23 -10.52 2.61 -24.69
C PHE A 23 -10.27 4.12 -24.61
N PHE A 24 -10.57 4.72 -23.46
CA PHE A 24 -10.41 6.16 -23.24
C PHE A 24 -10.13 6.47 -21.78
N TYR A 25 -9.03 7.17 -21.52
CA TYR A 25 -8.66 7.63 -20.18
C TYR A 25 -9.31 8.97 -19.83
N ASN A 26 -9.98 9.04 -18.68
CA ASN A 26 -10.58 10.27 -18.14
C ASN A 26 -9.85 10.72 -16.87
N ASP A 27 -9.18 11.87 -16.92
CA ASP A 27 -8.42 12.42 -15.79
C ASP A 27 -9.32 12.95 -14.66
N ALA A 28 -10.48 13.50 -15.01
CA ALA A 28 -11.42 14.09 -14.07
C ALA A 28 -12.04 13.02 -13.16
N THR A 29 -12.36 11.84 -13.70
CA THR A 29 -13.14 10.81 -12.99
C THR A 29 -12.41 9.49 -12.75
N GLY A 30 -11.43 9.10 -13.57
CA GLY A 30 -10.74 7.82 -13.42
C GLY A 30 -9.85 7.79 -12.18
N ARG A 31 -10.04 6.80 -11.29
CA ARG A 31 -9.25 6.64 -10.07
C ARG A 31 -8.85 5.18 -9.87
N THR A 32 -7.57 4.98 -9.60
CA THR A 32 -7.03 3.71 -9.12
C THR A 32 -7.32 3.56 -7.64
N ILE A 33 -7.69 2.35 -7.23
CA ILE A 33 -7.87 1.97 -5.83
C ILE A 33 -6.65 1.16 -5.41
N ALA A 34 -6.02 1.61 -4.33
CA ALA A 34 -4.88 0.94 -3.72
C ALA A 34 -5.10 0.79 -2.22
N VAL A 35 -4.65 -0.34 -1.67
CA VAL A 35 -4.57 -0.51 -0.22
C VAL A 35 -3.35 0.22 0.31
N ASP A 36 -3.51 0.95 1.40
CA ASP A 36 -2.42 1.66 2.07
C ASP A 36 -1.41 0.66 2.64
N ILE A 37 -0.11 0.88 2.41
CA ILE A 37 0.93 -0.05 2.86
C ILE A 37 0.94 -0.21 4.40
N ARG A 38 0.54 0.82 5.15
CA ARG A 38 0.45 0.77 6.61
C ARG A 38 -0.62 -0.21 7.07
N TYR A 39 -1.72 -0.31 6.33
CA TYR A 39 -2.78 -1.28 6.65
C TYR A 39 -2.33 -2.71 6.35
N VAL A 40 -1.62 -2.93 5.25
CA VAL A 40 -1.03 -4.24 4.93
C VAL A 40 -0.06 -4.69 6.03
N LEU A 41 0.85 -3.81 6.44
CA LEU A 41 1.81 -4.10 7.52
C LEU A 41 1.11 -4.29 8.87
N PHE A 42 0.06 -3.53 9.16
CA PHE A 42 -0.75 -3.69 10.36
C PHE A 42 -1.42 -5.06 10.40
N ILE A 43 -2.03 -5.51 9.31
CA ILE A 43 -2.67 -6.83 9.23
C ILE A 43 -1.62 -7.94 9.33
N ALA A 44 -0.49 -7.82 8.62
CA ALA A 44 0.59 -8.79 8.70
C ALA A 44 1.11 -8.97 10.13
N ASP A 45 1.33 -7.87 10.86
CA ASP A 45 1.81 -7.88 12.25
C ASP A 45 0.73 -8.31 13.25
N LYS A 46 -0.37 -7.55 13.33
CA LYS A 46 -1.36 -7.66 14.42
C LYS A 46 -2.36 -8.77 14.24
N PHE A 47 -2.67 -9.13 13.00
CA PHE A 47 -3.66 -10.17 12.71
C PHE A 47 -2.98 -11.47 12.26
N GLY A 48 -2.02 -11.38 11.34
CA GLY A 48 -1.34 -12.53 10.76
C GLY A 48 -0.23 -13.12 11.63
N GLY A 49 0.21 -12.44 12.68
CA GLY A 49 1.35 -12.88 13.50
C GLY A 49 2.68 -12.96 12.71
N ALA A 50 2.75 -12.32 11.55
CA ALA A 50 3.84 -12.42 10.60
C ALA A 50 4.89 -11.30 10.78
N GLY A 51 5.19 -10.94 12.04
CA GLY A 51 6.17 -9.90 12.36
C GLY A 51 7.59 -10.20 11.86
N TYR A 52 7.91 -11.46 11.55
CA TYR A 52 9.18 -11.83 10.93
C TYR A 52 9.35 -11.24 9.52
N LEU A 53 8.26 -11.07 8.75
CA LEU A 53 8.32 -10.41 7.44
C LEU A 53 8.69 -8.93 7.59
N LEU A 54 8.21 -8.26 8.65
CA LEU A 54 8.54 -6.86 8.90
C LEU A 54 10.03 -6.65 9.22
N LYS A 55 10.70 -7.66 9.79
CA LYS A 55 12.16 -7.63 10.04
C LYS A 55 12.98 -7.75 8.75
N GLU A 56 12.43 -8.39 7.72
CA GLU A 56 13.09 -8.58 6.43
C GLU A 56 13.01 -7.32 5.55
N LEU A 57 11.99 -6.48 5.76
CA LEU A 57 11.73 -5.29 4.96
C LEU A 57 12.55 -4.06 5.42
N ASP A 58 13.02 -3.27 4.45
CA ASP A 58 13.60 -1.94 4.70
C ASP A 58 12.51 -0.87 4.80
N ILE A 59 11.95 -0.69 6.01
CA ILE A 59 10.85 0.25 6.26
C ILE A 59 11.37 1.64 6.61
N LYS A 60 11.24 2.60 5.68
CA LYS A 60 11.60 4.01 5.91
C LYS A 60 10.63 4.70 6.86
N ASN A 61 11.17 5.52 7.76
CA ASN A 61 10.39 6.32 8.74
C ASN A 61 9.38 5.48 9.56
N ALA A 62 9.74 4.25 9.91
CA ALA A 62 8.85 3.35 10.66
C ALA A 62 8.39 3.99 11.99
N PRO A 63 7.07 4.01 12.28
CA PRO A 63 6.56 4.52 13.55
C PRO A 63 7.12 3.70 14.71
N ALA A 64 7.29 4.32 15.88
CA ALA A 64 7.97 3.72 17.04
C ALA A 64 7.38 2.36 17.47
N ALA A 65 6.09 2.11 17.20
CA ALA A 65 5.43 0.84 17.46
C ALA A 65 5.98 -0.34 16.63
N LEU A 66 6.44 -0.09 15.40
CA LEU A 66 7.06 -1.11 14.54
C LEU A 66 8.54 -1.37 14.88
N ARG A 67 9.20 -0.44 15.59
CA ARG A 67 10.62 -0.57 15.97
C ARG A 67 10.88 -1.59 17.09
N ARG A 68 9.85 -1.97 17.84
CA ARG A 68 9.97 -2.96 18.95
C ARG A 68 9.99 -4.41 18.47
N ALA A 69 9.73 -4.65 17.19
CA ALA A 69 9.81 -5.96 16.60
C ALA A 69 11.21 -6.26 16.03
N ALA A 70 12.21 -5.38 16.17
CA ALA A 70 13.59 -5.64 15.75
C ALA A 70 14.42 -6.24 16.88
#